data_AF-A0A2A7BHY8-F1
#
_entry.id   AF-A0A2A7BHY8-F1
#
_cell.length_a   1.000
_cell.length_b   1.000
_cell.length_c   1.000
_cell.angle_alpha   90.00
_cell.angle_beta   90.00
_cell.angle_gamma   90.00
#
_symmetry.space_group_name_H-M   'P 1'
#
loop_
_entity.id
_entity.type
_entity.pdbx_description
1 polymer ?
#
loop_
_entity_poly.entity_id
_entity_poly.type
_entity_poly.pdbx_seq_one_letter_code
_entity_poly.pdbx_strand_id
1 'polypeptide(L)'
;MQIERKKKSKCKLSKSEITQLYTEGKSTSEIATLANVSARYIRIVLTDNNVPRRAIGSWKRKYDISEDYFKTWSNNMAYILGFIAADGVIQKENQCVSISQKESYILEDIKQQLNTNQPLYQNKKASVYMLNINSKTIKDDLMYVHGIKPCKSFNIEFPFVPEEYLHHFVRGYFDGDGYVNYETYTVSFVGGSYNFMNSLHQILQNRNLRADLLNQNKHYRVILSGRKSIQLFSNWIYKDKDIYLHRKYEVFQKESLSLDQLQDRKLRQTQTAVKQRKQNFLKEHMKNKCNATTCSNNQFKRDYEKINLTMSTSDN
;
A
#
# COMPACT_ATOMS: atom_id res chain seq x y z
N MET A 1 69.30 -27.53 -8.83
CA MET A 1 68.08 -27.14 -8.12
C MET A 1 67.62 -25.77 -8.63
N GLN A 2 66.58 -25.73 -9.46
CA GLN A 2 65.96 -24.47 -9.86
C GLN A 2 65.24 -23.89 -8.64
N ILE A 3 65.75 -22.77 -8.15
CA ILE A 3 65.07 -21.98 -7.12
C ILE A 3 63.86 -21.34 -7.79
N GLU A 4 62.67 -21.89 -7.56
CA GLU A 4 61.41 -21.23 -7.89
C GLU A 4 61.38 -19.86 -7.21
N ARG A 5 61.66 -18.80 -7.97
CA ARG A 5 61.38 -17.42 -7.56
C ARG A 5 59.86 -17.27 -7.48
N LYS A 6 59.26 -17.55 -6.32
CA LYS A 6 57.91 -17.08 -5.97
C LYS A 6 57.92 -15.56 -6.13
N LYS A 7 57.38 -15.06 -7.25
CA LYS A 7 57.13 -13.63 -7.45
C LYS A 7 56.27 -13.17 -6.27
N LYS A 8 56.87 -12.45 -5.32
CA LYS A 8 56.12 -11.78 -4.25
C LYS A 8 55.10 -10.88 -4.93
N SER A 9 53.83 -11.26 -4.84
CA SER A 9 52.72 -10.43 -5.29
C SER A 9 52.88 -9.05 -4.65
N LYS A 10 52.87 -7.98 -5.46
CA LYS A 10 52.86 -6.61 -4.96
C LYS A 10 51.57 -6.30 -4.16
N CYS A 11 50.52 -7.08 -4.41
CA CYS A 11 49.24 -6.99 -3.73
C CYS A 11 49.30 -7.72 -2.39
N LYS A 12 48.96 -7.02 -1.31
CA LYS A 12 48.97 -7.51 0.08
C LYS A 12 47.73 -8.29 0.47
N LEU A 13 46.64 -8.15 -0.28
CA LEU A 13 45.37 -8.85 -0.06
C LEU A 13 45.12 -9.85 -1.20
N SER A 14 44.50 -10.97 -0.87
CA SER A 14 43.95 -11.91 -1.85
C SER A 14 42.74 -11.31 -2.56
N LYS A 15 42.37 -11.87 -3.71
CA LYS A 15 41.16 -11.45 -4.44
C LYS A 15 39.89 -11.63 -3.58
N SER A 16 39.82 -12.71 -2.79
CA SER A 16 38.69 -12.99 -1.90
C SER A 16 38.56 -11.96 -0.78
N GLU A 17 39.67 -11.55 -0.18
CA GLU A 17 39.67 -10.47 0.83
C GLU A 17 39.25 -9.13 0.23
N ILE A 18 39.70 -8.82 -1.00
CA ILE A 18 39.28 -7.62 -1.73
C ILE A 18 37.77 -7.60 -1.95
N THR A 19 37.19 -8.73 -2.41
CA THR A 19 35.75 -8.83 -2.63
C THR A 19 34.98 -8.72 -1.32
N GLN A 20 35.45 -9.37 -0.26
CA GLN A 20 34.82 -9.33 1.06
C GLN A 20 34.82 -7.92 1.66
N LEU A 21 35.97 -7.23 1.67
CA LEU A 21 36.06 -5.86 2.19
C LEU A 21 35.16 -4.89 1.40
N TYR A 22 34.99 -5.12 0.10
CA TYR A 22 34.10 -4.32 -0.73
C TYR A 22 32.63 -4.55 -0.38
N THR A 23 32.24 -5.81 -0.13
CA THR A 23 30.87 -6.16 0.33
C THR A 23 30.59 -5.66 1.73
N GLU A 24 31.59 -5.58 2.60
CA GLU A 24 31.51 -4.98 3.94
C GLU A 24 31.44 -3.43 3.92
N GLY A 25 31.49 -2.82 2.73
CA GLY A 25 31.25 -1.39 2.57
C GLY A 25 32.50 -0.54 2.36
N LYS A 26 33.72 -1.08 2.47
CA LYS A 26 34.95 -0.30 2.21
C LYS A 26 35.02 0.17 0.76
N SER A 27 35.44 1.41 0.54
CA SER A 27 35.59 1.98 -0.79
C SER A 27 36.72 1.32 -1.57
N THR A 28 36.66 1.38 -2.90
CA THR A 28 37.77 0.87 -3.74
C THR A 28 39.10 1.57 -3.46
N SER A 29 39.06 2.81 -2.97
CA SER A 29 40.25 3.59 -2.61
C SER A 29 40.85 3.11 -1.29
N GLU A 30 40.04 2.86 -0.26
CA GLU A 30 40.51 2.30 1.02
C GLU A 30 41.09 0.90 0.82
N ILE A 31 40.40 0.05 0.06
CA ILE A 31 40.87 -1.30 -0.25
C ILE A 31 42.16 -1.24 -1.06
N ALA A 32 42.28 -0.32 -2.02
CA ALA A 32 43.50 -0.12 -2.78
C ALA A 32 44.71 0.23 -1.89
N THR A 33 44.51 1.11 -0.90
CA THR A 33 45.52 1.46 0.10
C THR A 33 45.92 0.24 0.95
N LEU A 34 44.93 -0.52 1.45
CA LEU A 34 45.19 -1.74 2.25
C LEU A 34 45.92 -2.83 1.44
N ALA A 35 45.50 -3.03 0.19
CA ALA A 35 46.07 -4.02 -0.73
C ALA A 35 47.40 -3.57 -1.36
N ASN A 36 47.82 -2.31 -1.20
CA ASN A 36 49.00 -1.73 -1.86
C ASN A 36 48.96 -1.85 -3.40
N VAL A 37 47.81 -1.50 -3.98
CA VAL A 37 47.56 -1.53 -5.42
C VAL A 37 46.76 -0.29 -5.84
N SER A 38 46.57 -0.08 -7.14
CA SER A 38 45.71 1.02 -7.61
C SER A 38 44.23 0.70 -7.43
N ALA A 39 43.39 1.72 -7.24
CA ALA A 39 41.93 1.56 -7.28
C ALA A 39 41.42 1.04 -8.64
N ARG A 40 42.20 1.20 -9.72
CA ARG A 40 41.91 0.55 -11.02
C ARG A 40 42.04 -0.97 -10.91
N TYR A 41 43.09 -1.47 -10.25
CA TYR A 41 43.28 -2.90 -10.03
C TYR A 41 42.13 -3.49 -9.19
N ILE A 42 41.72 -2.82 -8.12
CA ILE A 42 40.55 -3.25 -7.33
C ILE A 42 39.30 -3.38 -8.19
N ARG A 43 39.03 -2.41 -9.08
CA ARG A 43 37.88 -2.47 -10.01
C ARG A 43 37.96 -3.65 -10.97
N ILE A 44 39.15 -3.98 -11.47
CA ILE A 44 39.37 -5.16 -12.32
C ILE A 44 39.06 -6.43 -11.53
N VAL A 45 39.60 -6.56 -10.31
CA VAL A 45 39.33 -7.71 -9.43
C VAL A 45 37.82 -7.88 -9.18
N LEU A 46 37.10 -6.79 -8.89
CA LEU A 46 35.65 -6.86 -8.70
C LEU A 46 34.93 -7.34 -9.98
N THR A 47 35.34 -6.84 -11.15
CA THR A 47 34.76 -7.22 -12.45
C THR A 47 35.02 -8.69 -12.77
N ASP A 48 36.27 -9.14 -12.63
CA ASP A 48 36.69 -10.52 -12.89
C ASP A 48 35.99 -11.54 -11.96
N ASN A 49 35.54 -11.09 -10.79
CA ASN A 49 34.81 -11.91 -9.81
C ASN A 49 33.29 -11.66 -9.83
N ASN A 50 32.76 -10.98 -10.87
CA ASN A 50 31.34 -10.69 -11.03
C ASN A 50 30.70 -9.95 -9.83
N VAL A 51 31.48 -9.13 -9.11
CA VAL A 51 30.97 -8.31 -8.01
C VAL A 51 30.40 -7.01 -8.59
N PRO A 52 29.08 -6.77 -8.51
CA PRO A 52 28.45 -5.59 -9.08
C PRO A 52 28.94 -4.33 -8.37
N ARG A 53 29.15 -3.27 -9.15
CA ARG A 53 29.56 -1.97 -8.61
C ARG A 53 28.37 -1.30 -7.92
N ARG A 54 28.63 -0.70 -6.75
CA ARG A 54 27.66 0.16 -6.07
C ARG A 54 27.20 1.32 -6.95
N ALA A 55 25.95 1.74 -6.77
CA ALA A 55 25.37 2.86 -7.48
C ALA A 55 26.21 4.14 -7.31
N ILE A 56 26.34 4.92 -8.38
CA ILE A 56 27.09 6.19 -8.36
C ILE A 56 26.50 7.12 -7.30
N GLY A 57 27.36 7.63 -6.41
CA GLY A 57 26.99 8.53 -5.32
C GLY A 57 26.61 7.84 -4.01
N SER A 58 26.50 6.50 -3.96
CA SER A 58 26.15 5.80 -2.72
C SER A 58 27.15 6.02 -1.58
N TRP A 59 28.43 6.23 -1.91
CA TRP A 59 29.50 6.56 -0.95
C TRP A 59 29.33 7.93 -0.29
N LYS A 60 28.45 8.80 -0.79
CA LYS A 60 28.11 10.08 -0.15
C LYS A 60 26.96 9.95 0.86
N ARG A 61 26.34 8.78 0.96
CA ARG A 61 25.22 8.53 1.88
C ARG A 61 25.73 8.59 3.32
N LYS A 62 25.00 9.31 4.17
CA LYS A 62 25.31 9.48 5.59
C LYS A 62 24.75 8.37 6.48
N TYR A 63 23.62 7.78 6.08
CA TYR A 63 22.85 6.84 6.89
C TYR A 63 22.84 5.46 6.23
N ASP A 64 22.97 4.42 7.05
CA ASP A 64 22.90 3.04 6.58
C ASP A 64 21.49 2.69 6.11
N ILE A 65 21.37 1.73 5.19
CA ILE A 65 20.09 1.26 4.67
C ILE A 65 20.26 -0.08 3.93
N SER A 66 19.29 -0.99 4.06
CA SER A 66 19.16 -2.17 3.21
C SER A 66 18.62 -1.76 1.84
N GLU A 67 19.53 -1.68 0.86
CA GLU A 67 19.20 -1.24 -0.50
C GLU A 67 18.47 -2.29 -1.34
N ASP A 68 18.47 -3.55 -0.90
CA ASP A 68 17.84 -4.70 -1.55
C ASP A 68 16.45 -5.03 -0.98
N TYR A 69 15.94 -4.22 -0.04
CA TYR A 69 14.68 -4.48 0.66
C TYR A 69 13.49 -4.74 -0.27
N PHE A 70 13.39 -4.03 -1.40
CA PHE A 70 12.27 -4.17 -2.34
C PHE A 70 12.46 -5.28 -3.39
N LYS A 71 13.51 -6.11 -3.27
CA LYS A 71 13.79 -7.20 -4.22
C LYS A 71 13.20 -8.54 -3.80
N THR A 72 12.89 -8.70 -2.51
CA THR A 72 12.36 -9.94 -1.95
C THR A 72 11.02 -9.64 -1.27
N TRP A 73 9.99 -10.42 -1.62
CA TRP A 73 8.67 -10.26 -1.02
C TRP A 73 8.66 -10.73 0.44
N SER A 74 7.96 -9.96 1.27
CA SER A 74 7.60 -10.29 2.64
C SER A 74 6.32 -9.53 3.01
N ASN A 75 5.69 -9.92 4.12
CA ASN A 75 4.47 -9.26 4.61
C ASN A 75 4.67 -7.76 4.80
N ASN A 76 5.80 -7.38 5.41
CA ASN A 76 6.14 -5.98 5.66
C ASN A 76 6.58 -5.25 4.39
N MET A 77 7.33 -5.90 3.50
CA MET A 77 7.71 -5.28 2.23
C MET A 77 6.48 -4.92 1.40
N ALA A 78 5.49 -5.83 1.31
CA ALA A 78 4.25 -5.57 0.59
C ALA A 78 3.44 -4.44 1.23
N TYR A 79 3.34 -4.42 2.56
CA TYR A 79 2.71 -3.31 3.29
C TYR A 79 3.40 -1.98 2.99
N ILE A 80 4.72 -1.91 3.09
CA ILE A 80 5.47 -0.67 2.86
C ILE A 80 5.34 -0.22 1.39
N LEU A 81 5.35 -1.16 0.44
CA LEU A 81 5.12 -0.86 -0.97
C LEU A 81 3.73 -0.24 -1.19
N GLY A 82 2.69 -0.81 -0.59
CA GLY A 82 1.33 -0.25 -0.62
C GLY A 82 1.24 1.12 0.03
N PHE A 83 1.91 1.32 1.16
CA PHE A 83 1.97 2.59 1.86
C PHE A 83 2.66 3.67 1.04
N ILE A 84 3.77 3.34 0.36
CA ILE A 84 4.45 4.23 -0.59
C ILE A 84 3.56 4.51 -1.81
N ALA A 85 2.83 3.51 -2.32
CA ALA A 85 1.90 3.70 -3.43
C ALA A 85 0.77 4.68 -3.10
N ALA A 86 0.35 4.76 -1.83
CA ALA A 86 -0.57 5.77 -1.31
C ALA A 86 0.14 7.12 -1.07
N ASP A 87 0.89 7.23 0.03
CA ASP A 87 1.39 8.51 0.56
C ASP A 87 2.87 8.82 0.24
N GLY A 88 3.56 7.90 -0.43
CA GLY A 88 4.94 8.09 -0.83
C GLY A 88 5.11 9.12 -1.95
N VAL A 89 6.22 9.85 -1.92
CA VAL A 89 6.66 10.79 -2.95
C VAL A 89 8.00 10.33 -3.48
N ILE A 90 8.04 9.95 -4.76
CA ILE A 90 9.28 9.66 -5.47
C ILE A 90 9.72 10.93 -6.19
N GLN A 91 10.83 11.51 -5.76
CA GLN A 91 11.37 12.74 -6.34
C GLN A 91 11.91 12.47 -7.75
N LYS A 92 11.69 13.38 -8.69
CA LYS A 92 12.13 13.20 -10.08
C LYS A 92 13.63 13.48 -10.23
N GLU A 93 14.11 14.56 -9.62
CA GLU A 93 15.43 15.15 -9.84
C GLU A 93 16.53 14.50 -8.98
N ASN A 94 16.18 13.96 -7.81
CA ASN A 94 17.15 13.38 -6.87
C ASN A 94 16.81 11.92 -6.54
N GLN A 95 17.65 11.28 -5.72
CA GLN A 95 17.53 9.86 -5.36
C GLN A 95 16.71 9.63 -4.09
N CYS A 96 15.81 10.57 -3.77
CA CYS A 96 15.02 10.55 -2.55
C CYS A 96 13.62 9.96 -2.78
N VAL A 97 13.24 9.06 -1.87
CA VAL A 97 11.86 8.64 -1.66
C VAL A 97 11.41 9.19 -0.32
N SER A 98 10.33 9.95 -0.29
CA SER A 98 9.84 10.60 0.92
C SER A 98 8.50 10.01 1.34
N ILE A 99 8.33 9.72 2.62
CA ILE A 99 7.07 9.29 3.22
C ILE A 99 6.74 10.29 4.32
N SER A 100 5.50 10.81 4.33
CA SER A 100 5.06 11.78 5.34
C SER A 100 3.85 11.24 6.09
N GLN A 101 3.87 11.32 7.42
CA GLN A 101 2.76 10.90 8.28
C GLN A 101 2.65 11.71 9.56
N LYS A 102 1.44 11.78 10.14
CA LYS A 102 1.22 12.42 11.45
C LYS A 102 1.72 11.54 12.57
N GLU A 103 1.46 10.25 12.47
CA GLU A 103 1.89 9.24 13.42
C GLU A 103 3.35 8.86 13.15
N SER A 104 4.27 9.21 14.06
CA SER A 104 5.71 8.93 13.85
C SER A 104 6.06 7.44 13.96
N TYR A 105 5.33 6.66 14.76
CA TYR A 105 5.64 5.24 14.99
C TYR A 105 5.68 4.43 13.68
N ILE A 106 4.78 4.73 12.74
CA ILE A 106 4.74 4.01 11.46
C ILE A 106 6.00 4.25 10.63
N LEU A 107 6.58 5.46 10.73
CA LEU A 107 7.82 5.80 10.06
C LEU A 107 9.02 5.15 10.76
N GLU A 108 8.96 5.01 12.08
CA GLU A 108 9.97 4.27 12.85
C GLU A 108 9.94 2.77 12.52
N ASP A 109 8.76 2.16 12.39
CA ASP A 109 8.63 0.75 11.96
C ASP A 109 9.21 0.55 10.55
N ILE A 110 8.91 1.47 9.62
CA ILE A 110 9.49 1.47 8.27
C ILE A 110 11.03 1.61 8.33
N LYS A 111 11.56 2.47 9.21
CA LYS A 111 13.01 2.59 9.38
C LYS A 111 13.66 1.31 9.87
N GLN A 112 13.03 0.62 10.82
CA GLN A 112 13.50 -0.67 11.32
C GLN A 112 13.54 -1.71 10.21
N GLN A 113 12.48 -1.80 9.39
CA GLN A 113 12.42 -2.70 8.24
C GLN A 113 13.50 -2.40 7.19
N LEU A 114 13.77 -1.13 6.92
CA LEU A 114 14.83 -0.71 6.00
C LEU A 114 16.23 -0.75 6.62
N ASN A 115 16.36 -1.15 7.90
CA ASN A 115 17.59 -1.12 8.67
C ASN A 115 18.34 0.21 8.53
N THR A 116 17.65 1.32 8.80
CA THR A 116 18.22 2.67 8.65
C THR A 116 18.15 3.49 9.93
N ASN A 117 19.25 4.22 10.19
CA ASN A 117 19.35 5.21 11.27
C ASN A 117 18.99 6.63 10.81
N GLN A 118 18.36 6.79 9.64
CA GLN A 118 17.98 8.10 9.12
C GLN A 118 16.97 8.80 10.05
N PRO A 119 17.24 10.03 10.51
CA PRO A 119 16.34 10.74 11.42
C PRO A 119 15.04 11.15 10.71
N LEU A 120 13.94 11.14 11.48
CA LEU A 120 12.68 11.73 11.05
C LEU A 120 12.77 13.26 11.13
N TYR A 121 12.33 13.94 10.08
CA TYR A 121 12.16 15.39 10.09
C TYR A 121 10.72 15.74 10.45
N GLN A 122 10.51 16.69 11.35
CA GLN A 122 9.17 17.18 11.67
C GLN A 122 8.90 18.53 11.01
N ASN A 123 7.87 18.59 10.16
CA ASN A 123 7.34 19.85 9.67
C ASN A 123 6.39 20.43 10.73
N LYS A 124 6.88 21.39 11.52
CA LYS A 124 6.13 22.01 12.61
C LYS A 124 4.83 22.71 12.18
N LYS A 125 4.75 23.19 10.93
CA LYS A 125 3.55 23.90 10.43
C LYS A 125 2.40 22.93 10.13
N ALA A 126 2.74 21.78 9.55
CA ALA A 126 1.76 20.77 9.15
C ALA A 126 1.57 19.67 10.22
N SER A 127 2.38 19.68 11.27
CA SER A 127 2.43 18.63 12.30
C SER A 127 2.57 17.22 11.72
N VAL A 128 3.43 17.09 10.70
CA VAL A 128 3.75 15.81 10.05
C VAL A 128 5.23 15.50 10.20
N TYR A 129 5.54 14.23 10.40
CA TYR A 129 6.87 13.66 10.33
C TYR A 129 7.15 13.20 8.90
N MET A 130 8.42 13.28 8.51
CA MET A 130 8.89 12.92 7.18
C MET A 130 10.08 12.00 7.31
N LEU A 131 9.98 10.84 6.68
CA LEU A 131 11.10 9.93 6.42
C LEU A 131 11.54 10.15 4.97
N ASN A 132 12.72 10.72 4.78
CA ASN A 132 13.37 10.80 3.48
C ASN A 132 14.28 9.58 3.34
N ILE A 133 14.36 8.92 2.19
CA ILE A 133 15.21 7.75 1.97
C ILE A 133 16.08 8.07 0.76
N ASN A 134 17.39 8.22 0.98
CA ASN A 134 18.34 8.60 -0.07
C ASN A 134 19.08 7.37 -0.61
N SER A 135 18.39 6.56 -1.41
CA SER A 135 18.98 5.41 -2.11
C SER A 135 18.51 5.36 -3.56
N LYS A 136 19.49 5.42 -4.48
CA LYS A 136 19.23 5.21 -5.91
C LYS A 136 18.66 3.81 -6.16
N THR A 137 19.19 2.79 -5.49
CA THR A 137 18.75 1.40 -5.64
C THR A 137 17.29 1.24 -5.25
N ILE A 138 16.88 1.74 -4.08
CA ILE A 138 15.48 1.67 -3.64
C ILE A 138 14.56 2.44 -4.58
N LYS A 139 14.98 3.65 -5.02
CA LYS A 139 14.20 4.43 -5.98
C LYS A 139 14.02 3.67 -7.30
N ASP A 140 15.10 3.10 -7.83
CA ASP A 140 15.09 2.34 -9.07
C ASP A 140 14.23 1.07 -8.92
N ASP A 141 14.31 0.36 -7.80
CA ASP A 141 13.47 -0.81 -7.53
C ASP A 141 11.97 -0.43 -7.50
N LEU A 142 11.60 0.63 -6.78
CA LEU A 142 10.21 1.12 -6.77
C LEU A 142 9.71 1.50 -8.17
N MET A 143 10.55 2.16 -8.97
CA MET A 143 10.18 2.65 -10.30
C MET A 143 10.10 1.57 -11.38
N TYR A 144 11.09 0.67 -11.41
CA TYR A 144 11.30 -0.25 -12.51
C TYR A 144 10.91 -1.69 -12.19
N VAL A 145 10.98 -2.10 -10.91
CA VAL A 145 10.47 -3.42 -10.48
C VAL A 145 8.99 -3.33 -10.16
N HIS A 146 8.59 -2.31 -9.39
CA HIS A 146 7.21 -2.18 -8.89
C HIS A 146 6.35 -1.17 -9.64
N GLY A 147 6.90 -0.46 -10.63
CA GLY A 147 6.13 0.46 -11.47
C GLY A 147 5.65 1.74 -10.78
N ILE A 148 6.09 2.03 -9.55
CA ILE A 148 5.73 3.24 -8.80
C ILE A 148 6.66 4.38 -9.24
N LYS A 149 6.15 5.28 -10.08
CA LYS A 149 6.93 6.38 -10.69
C LYS A 149 6.70 7.73 -10.01
N PRO A 150 7.55 8.75 -10.24
CA PRO A 150 7.25 10.14 -9.87
C PRO A 150 5.90 10.62 -10.43
N CYS A 151 5.26 11.58 -9.77
CA CYS A 151 3.96 12.15 -10.18
C CYS A 151 2.85 11.10 -10.38
N LYS A 152 2.88 10.02 -9.58
CA LYS A 152 2.02 8.84 -9.70
C LYS A 152 0.51 9.06 -9.57
N SER A 153 0.07 10.15 -8.93
CA SER A 153 -1.32 10.31 -8.46
C SER A 153 -2.40 10.04 -9.51
N PHE A 154 -2.15 10.37 -10.78
CA PHE A 154 -3.12 10.19 -11.87
C PHE A 154 -2.84 9.00 -12.80
N ASN A 155 -1.61 8.48 -12.81
CA ASN A 155 -1.14 7.53 -13.82
C ASN A 155 -0.55 6.24 -13.24
N ILE A 156 -0.66 6.03 -11.91
CA ILE A 156 -0.21 4.79 -11.29
C ILE A 156 -1.03 3.60 -11.78
N GLU A 157 -0.35 2.51 -12.08
CA GLU A 157 -0.96 1.21 -12.30
C GLU A 157 -0.89 0.38 -11.02
N PHE A 158 -1.83 -0.54 -10.85
CA PHE A 158 -1.77 -1.46 -9.72
C PHE A 158 -0.56 -2.39 -9.92
N PRO A 159 0.42 -2.40 -9.00
CA PRO A 159 1.64 -3.17 -9.20
C PRO A 159 1.35 -4.67 -9.16
N PHE A 160 2.22 -5.46 -9.77
CA PHE A 160 2.18 -6.90 -9.54
C PHE A 160 2.51 -7.19 -8.07
N VAL A 161 1.64 -7.91 -7.38
CA VAL A 161 1.82 -8.37 -6.01
C VAL A 161 1.41 -9.84 -5.96
N PRO A 162 2.27 -10.76 -5.47
CA PRO A 162 1.88 -12.16 -5.30
C PRO A 162 0.65 -12.28 -4.39
N GLU A 163 -0.24 -13.22 -4.70
CA GLU A 163 -1.55 -13.36 -4.04
C GLU A 163 -1.43 -13.50 -2.51
N GLU A 164 -0.41 -14.21 -2.03
CA GLU A 164 -0.13 -14.37 -0.59
C GLU A 164 0.15 -13.04 0.12
N TYR A 165 0.77 -12.06 -0.56
CA TYR A 165 1.11 -10.74 0.00
C TYR A 165 0.11 -9.64 -0.34
N LEU A 166 -0.84 -9.91 -1.23
CA LEU A 166 -1.76 -8.90 -1.76
C LEU A 166 -2.56 -8.20 -0.65
N HIS A 167 -2.97 -8.94 0.37
CA HIS A 167 -3.70 -8.39 1.50
C HIS A 167 -2.85 -7.41 2.34
N HIS A 168 -1.54 -7.63 2.44
CA HIS A 168 -0.61 -6.69 3.07
C HIS A 168 -0.39 -5.43 2.24
N PHE A 169 -0.26 -5.56 0.92
CA PHE A 169 -0.20 -4.40 0.02
C PHE A 169 -1.46 -3.54 0.12
N VAL A 170 -2.64 -4.16 0.08
CA VAL A 170 -3.91 -3.45 0.22
C VAL A 170 -4.05 -2.83 1.61
N ARG A 171 -3.56 -3.49 2.68
CA ARG A 171 -3.46 -2.88 4.01
C ARG A 171 -2.60 -1.61 3.98
N GLY A 172 -1.41 -1.67 3.39
CA GLY A 172 -0.50 -0.52 3.29
C GLY A 172 -1.13 0.65 2.53
N TYR A 173 -1.75 0.37 1.39
CA TYR A 173 -2.45 1.39 0.61
C TYR A 173 -3.67 1.95 1.37
N PHE A 174 -4.44 1.10 2.03
CA PHE A 174 -5.55 1.49 2.89
C PHE A 174 -5.09 2.36 4.05
N ASP A 175 -3.97 2.03 4.70
CA ASP A 175 -3.46 2.79 5.83
C ASP A 175 -2.90 4.16 5.40
N GLY A 176 -2.36 4.29 4.19
CA GLY A 176 -2.05 5.59 3.62
C GLY A 176 -3.31 6.41 3.30
N ASP A 177 -4.07 5.99 2.28
CA ASP A 177 -5.11 6.83 1.65
C ASP A 177 -6.56 6.34 1.84
N GLY A 178 -6.74 5.23 2.56
CA GLY A 178 -8.05 4.68 2.89
C GLY A 178 -8.77 5.43 4.00
N TYR A 179 -10.09 5.23 4.07
CA TYR A 179 -10.96 5.77 5.09
C TYR A 179 -11.93 4.70 5.58
N VAL A 180 -12.22 4.71 6.88
CA VAL A 180 -13.21 3.83 7.51
C VAL A 180 -14.11 4.65 8.44
N ASN A 181 -15.40 4.37 8.39
CA ASN A 181 -16.41 4.92 9.26
C ASN A 181 -17.31 3.79 9.76
N TYR A 182 -17.21 3.50 11.06
CA TYR A 182 -17.96 2.42 11.69
C TYR A 182 -19.46 2.71 11.77
N GLU A 183 -19.88 3.94 12.09
CA GLU A 183 -21.30 4.31 12.26
C GLU A 183 -22.12 4.13 10.97
N THR A 184 -21.47 4.38 9.84
CA THR A 184 -22.07 4.21 8.51
C THR A 184 -21.67 2.89 7.84
N TYR A 185 -20.92 2.04 8.54
CA TYR A 185 -20.34 0.79 8.04
C TYR A 185 -19.73 0.93 6.65
N THR A 186 -18.86 1.92 6.49
CA THR A 186 -18.30 2.30 5.19
C THR A 186 -16.77 2.29 5.23
N VAL A 187 -16.18 1.63 4.25
CA VAL A 187 -14.76 1.75 3.90
C VAL A 187 -14.69 2.40 2.52
N SER A 188 -13.79 3.36 2.34
CA SER A 188 -13.57 3.98 1.04
C SER A 188 -12.12 4.25 0.74
N PHE A 189 -11.78 4.12 -0.54
CA PHE A 189 -10.52 4.55 -1.13
C PHE A 189 -10.81 5.68 -2.10
N VAL A 190 -9.93 6.67 -2.17
CA VAL A 190 -9.99 7.75 -3.15
C VAL A 190 -8.68 7.75 -3.92
N GLY A 191 -8.71 7.91 -5.24
CA GLY A 191 -7.49 7.95 -6.04
C GLY A 191 -7.68 8.70 -7.35
N GLY A 192 -6.60 9.28 -7.89
CA GLY A 192 -6.62 9.99 -9.17
C GLY A 192 -6.53 9.07 -10.40
N SER A 193 -5.93 7.88 -10.25
CA SER A 193 -5.78 6.90 -11.33
C SER A 193 -6.99 5.99 -11.44
N TYR A 194 -7.68 6.02 -12.58
CA TYR A 194 -8.76 5.08 -12.88
C TYR A 194 -8.27 3.63 -12.86
N ASN A 195 -7.15 3.36 -13.54
CA ASN A 195 -6.62 2.00 -13.71
C ASN A 195 -6.33 1.36 -12.35
N PHE A 196 -5.66 2.08 -11.45
CA PHE A 196 -5.39 1.59 -10.10
C PHE A 196 -6.69 1.29 -9.33
N MET A 197 -7.63 2.25 -9.35
CA MET A 197 -8.88 2.13 -8.59
C MET A 197 -9.80 1.04 -9.16
N ASN A 198 -9.79 0.83 -10.47
CA ASN A 198 -10.52 -0.25 -11.13
C ASN A 198 -9.91 -1.62 -10.79
N SER A 199 -8.58 -1.76 -10.79
CA SER A 199 -7.92 -2.99 -10.36
C SER A 199 -8.21 -3.30 -8.88
N LEU A 200 -8.14 -2.29 -8.00
CA LEU A 200 -8.52 -2.45 -6.59
C LEU A 200 -9.99 -2.88 -6.44
N HIS A 201 -10.90 -2.29 -7.21
CA HIS A 201 -12.30 -2.69 -7.24
C HIS A 201 -12.48 -4.16 -7.65
N GLN A 202 -11.79 -4.60 -8.71
CA GLN A 202 -11.81 -6.00 -9.16
C GLN A 202 -11.25 -6.96 -8.11
N ILE A 203 -10.15 -6.59 -7.44
CA ILE A 203 -9.54 -7.38 -6.35
C ILE A 203 -10.55 -7.62 -5.22
N LEU A 204 -11.32 -6.60 -4.84
CA LEU A 204 -12.36 -6.70 -3.81
C LEU A 204 -13.54 -7.56 -4.30
N GLN A 205 -14.01 -7.34 -5.53
CA GLN A 205 -15.11 -8.11 -6.12
C GLN A 205 -14.80 -9.61 -6.19
N ASN A 206 -13.58 -9.97 -6.61
CA ASN A 206 -13.12 -11.36 -6.70
C ASN A 206 -13.07 -12.06 -5.31
N ARG A 207 -13.07 -11.29 -4.22
CA ARG A 207 -13.13 -11.77 -2.84
C ARG A 207 -14.54 -11.74 -2.26
N ASN A 208 -15.56 -11.57 -3.11
CA ASN A 208 -16.95 -11.38 -2.71
C ASN A 208 -17.19 -10.16 -1.81
N LEU A 209 -16.26 -9.20 -1.79
CA LEU A 209 -16.43 -7.91 -1.13
C LEU A 209 -17.07 -6.95 -2.13
N ARG A 210 -18.39 -6.83 -2.07
CA ARG A 210 -19.18 -6.01 -3.02
C ARG A 210 -18.88 -4.53 -2.83
N ALA A 211 -17.95 -4.01 -3.62
CA ALA A 211 -17.61 -2.60 -3.68
C ALA A 211 -18.28 -1.87 -4.86
N ASP A 212 -18.51 -0.58 -4.70
CA ASP A 212 -18.92 0.34 -5.76
C ASP A 212 -17.73 1.16 -6.24
N LEU A 213 -17.61 1.36 -7.56
CA LEU A 213 -16.64 2.26 -8.17
C LEU A 213 -17.37 3.50 -8.69
N LEU A 214 -17.08 4.67 -8.11
CA LEU A 214 -17.65 5.95 -8.51
C LEU A 214 -16.61 6.78 -9.25
N ASN A 215 -17.01 7.39 -10.35
CA ASN A 215 -16.23 8.38 -11.09
C ASN A 215 -16.69 9.79 -10.73
N GLN A 216 -15.80 10.62 -10.20
CA GLN A 216 -16.06 12.00 -9.78
C GLN A 216 -15.20 13.01 -10.56
N ASN A 217 -15.06 12.80 -11.88
CA ASN A 217 -14.30 13.60 -12.85
C ASN A 217 -12.78 13.69 -12.59
N LYS A 218 -12.39 14.24 -11.43
CA LYS A 218 -10.98 14.43 -11.04
C LYS A 218 -10.42 13.30 -10.18
N HIS A 219 -11.28 12.46 -9.62
CA HIS A 219 -10.90 11.34 -8.77
C HIS A 219 -11.95 10.23 -8.87
N TYR A 220 -11.51 9.04 -8.49
CA TYR A 220 -12.31 7.82 -8.45
C TYR A 220 -12.40 7.35 -7.02
N ARG A 221 -13.54 6.77 -6.66
CA ARG A 221 -13.79 6.28 -5.30
C ARG A 221 -14.25 4.83 -5.34
N VAL A 222 -13.56 3.97 -4.61
CA VAL A 222 -14.01 2.60 -4.35
C VAL A 222 -14.63 2.58 -2.96
N ILE A 223 -15.88 2.15 -2.85
CA ILE A 223 -16.65 2.15 -1.60
C ILE A 223 -17.14 0.74 -1.28
N LEU A 224 -16.78 0.25 -0.11
CA LEU A 224 -17.38 -0.91 0.53
C LEU A 224 -18.38 -0.43 1.58
N SER A 225 -19.61 -0.94 1.54
CA SER A 225 -20.64 -0.59 2.50
C SER A 225 -21.36 -1.82 3.00
N GLY A 226 -21.57 -1.89 4.31
CA GLY A 226 -22.24 -3.01 4.96
C GLY A 226 -21.45 -3.46 6.18
N ARG A 227 -22.18 -3.72 7.27
CA ARG A 227 -21.59 -4.09 8.56
C ARG A 227 -20.76 -5.38 8.46
N LYS A 228 -21.30 -6.42 7.81
CA LYS A 228 -20.57 -7.66 7.56
C LYS A 228 -19.44 -7.43 6.56
N SER A 229 -19.71 -6.68 5.49
CA SER A 229 -18.73 -6.40 4.44
C SER A 229 -17.47 -5.70 4.97
N ILE A 230 -17.60 -4.67 5.81
CA ILE A 230 -16.42 -3.98 6.36
C ILE A 230 -15.64 -4.87 7.34
N GLN A 231 -16.32 -5.77 8.06
CA GLN A 231 -15.66 -6.70 8.97
C GLN A 231 -14.88 -7.78 8.19
N LEU A 232 -15.46 -8.31 7.10
CA LEU A 232 -14.76 -9.23 6.21
C LEU A 232 -13.53 -8.57 5.57
N PHE A 233 -13.67 -7.31 5.14
CA PHE A 233 -12.53 -6.53 4.64
C PHE A 233 -11.44 -6.39 5.70
N SER A 234 -11.81 -6.00 6.93
CA SER A 234 -10.87 -5.85 8.06
C SER A 234 -10.12 -7.16 8.35
N ASN A 235 -10.86 -8.26 8.51
CA ASN A 235 -10.28 -9.58 8.78
C ASN A 235 -9.29 -10.02 7.69
N TRP A 236 -9.54 -9.62 6.43
CA TRP A 236 -8.66 -9.93 5.32
C TRP A 236 -7.36 -9.10 5.35
N ILE A 237 -7.44 -7.77 5.40
CA ILE A 237 -6.24 -6.92 5.32
C ILE A 237 -5.37 -6.96 6.58
N TYR A 238 -5.99 -7.25 7.74
CA TYR A 238 -5.32 -7.33 9.04
C TYR A 238 -4.99 -8.76 9.46
N LYS A 239 -5.20 -9.75 8.58
CA LYS A 239 -4.64 -11.09 8.76
C LYS A 239 -3.12 -10.99 8.86
N ASP A 240 -2.55 -11.69 9.84
CA ASP A 240 -1.09 -11.77 10.08
C ASP A 240 -0.40 -10.39 10.05
N LYS A 241 -1.08 -9.38 10.60
CA LYS A 241 -0.56 -7.99 10.64
C LYS A 241 0.62 -7.86 11.59
N ASP A 242 1.57 -7.04 11.16
CA ASP A 242 2.71 -6.59 11.96
C ASP A 242 2.69 -5.04 11.98
N ILE A 243 2.96 -4.42 10.83
CA ILE A 243 2.89 -2.96 10.66
C ILE A 243 1.48 -2.52 10.19
N TYR A 244 0.90 -1.52 10.87
CA TYR A 244 -0.41 -0.92 10.55
C TYR A 244 -0.66 0.40 11.28
N LEU A 245 -1.62 1.20 10.80
CA LEU A 245 -2.11 2.37 11.54
C LEU A 245 -3.15 2.00 12.60
N HIS A 246 -2.79 2.18 13.88
CA HIS A 246 -3.65 1.91 15.04
C HIS A 246 -5.02 2.59 14.93
N ARG A 247 -5.06 3.88 14.59
CA ARG A 247 -6.32 4.65 14.49
C ARG A 247 -7.33 4.05 13.51
N LYS A 248 -6.89 3.38 12.44
CA LYS A 248 -7.77 2.76 11.45
C LYS A 248 -8.20 1.37 11.91
N TYR A 249 -7.26 0.61 12.47
CA TYR A 249 -7.52 -0.70 13.06
C TYR A 249 -8.56 -0.62 14.20
N GLU A 250 -8.39 0.33 15.13
CA GLU A 250 -9.29 0.57 16.27
C GLU A 250 -10.73 0.84 15.85
N VAL A 251 -10.96 1.49 14.70
CA VAL A 251 -12.32 1.72 14.19
C VAL A 251 -13.02 0.41 13.84
N PHE A 252 -12.29 -0.58 13.31
CA PHE A 252 -12.85 -1.92 13.06
C PHE A 252 -13.08 -2.70 14.36
N GLN A 253 -12.26 -2.48 15.39
CA GLN A 253 -12.39 -3.17 16.68
C GLN A 253 -13.63 -2.72 17.49
N LYS A 254 -14.36 -1.71 17.02
CA LYS A 254 -15.68 -1.35 17.59
C LYS A 254 -16.74 -2.43 17.37
N GLU A 255 -16.52 -3.35 16.43
CA GLU A 255 -17.41 -4.49 16.23
C GLU A 255 -17.24 -5.53 17.34
N SER A 256 -18.34 -5.84 18.03
CA SER A 256 -18.38 -6.81 19.12
C SER A 256 -19.06 -8.11 18.76
N LEU A 257 -19.79 -8.15 17.63
CA LEU A 257 -20.49 -9.34 17.17
C LEU A 257 -19.58 -10.23 16.31
N SER A 258 -19.84 -11.53 16.36
CA SER A 258 -19.18 -12.50 15.48
C SER A 258 -19.69 -12.36 14.03
N LEU A 259 -18.87 -12.77 13.06
CA LEU A 259 -19.20 -12.68 11.62
C LEU A 259 -20.52 -13.37 11.24
N ASP A 260 -20.91 -14.42 11.94
CA ASP A 260 -22.15 -15.17 11.69
C ASP A 260 -23.40 -14.41 12.12
N GLN A 261 -23.25 -13.53 13.11
CA GLN A 261 -24.33 -12.65 13.59
C GLN A 261 -24.48 -11.41 12.72
N LEU A 262 -23.48 -11.08 11.90
CA LEU A 262 -23.50 -9.91 11.03
C LEU A 262 -24.30 -10.18 9.75
N GLN A 263 -25.11 -9.20 9.36
CA GLN A 263 -25.79 -9.17 8.08
C GLN A 263 -25.72 -7.78 7.46
N ASP A 264 -25.50 -7.74 6.16
CA ASP A 264 -25.62 -6.50 5.40
C ASP A 264 -27.09 -6.20 5.08
N ARG A 265 -27.39 -4.92 4.89
CA ARG A 265 -28.74 -4.50 4.48
C ARG A 265 -29.06 -5.10 3.11
N LYS A 266 -30.26 -5.69 2.99
CA LYS A 266 -30.76 -6.24 1.71
C LYS A 266 -30.79 -5.20 0.59
N LEU A 267 -31.15 -3.97 0.92
CA LEU A 267 -31.26 -2.86 -0.04
C LEU A 267 -30.16 -1.83 0.19
N ARG A 268 -29.42 -1.51 -0.88
CA ARG A 268 -28.40 -0.44 -0.87
C ARG A 268 -29.05 0.94 -0.70
N GLN A 269 -28.47 1.81 0.12
CA GLN A 269 -29.01 3.16 0.36
C GLN A 269 -28.30 4.27 -0.45
N THR A 270 -27.51 3.92 -1.47
CA THR A 270 -26.89 4.91 -2.35
C THR A 270 -27.97 5.73 -3.06
N GLN A 271 -27.71 7.03 -3.30
CA GLN A 271 -28.68 7.91 -3.97
C GLN A 271 -29.13 7.34 -5.33
N THR A 272 -28.21 6.74 -6.09
CA THR A 272 -28.49 6.07 -7.36
C THR A 272 -29.42 4.87 -7.19
N ALA A 273 -29.15 3.99 -6.22
CA ALA A 273 -30.00 2.82 -5.97
C ALA A 273 -31.39 3.24 -5.47
N VAL A 274 -31.48 4.26 -4.61
CA VAL A 274 -32.76 4.83 -4.16
C VAL A 274 -33.52 5.44 -5.33
N LYS A 275 -32.87 6.23 -6.19
CA LYS A 275 -33.47 6.86 -7.37
C LYS A 275 -33.99 5.81 -8.35
N GLN A 276 -33.21 4.77 -8.62
CA GLN A 276 -33.61 3.67 -9.50
C GLN A 276 -34.80 2.90 -8.93
N ARG A 277 -34.81 2.59 -7.63
CA ARG A 277 -35.97 1.97 -6.98
C ARG A 277 -37.23 2.84 -7.06
N LYS A 278 -37.10 4.16 -6.84
CA LYS A 278 -38.21 5.11 -7.02
C LYS A 278 -38.71 5.10 -8.47
N GLN A 279 -37.82 5.09 -9.45
CA GLN A 279 -38.20 5.02 -10.88
C GLN A 279 -38.90 3.71 -11.23
N ASN A 280 -38.40 2.57 -10.73
CA ASN A 280 -39.03 1.26 -10.94
C ASN A 280 -40.42 1.22 -10.31
N PHE A 281 -40.56 1.74 -9.09
CA PHE A 281 -41.85 1.86 -8.42
C PHE A 281 -42.85 2.69 -9.24
N LEU A 282 -42.43 3.86 -9.74
CA LEU A 282 -43.29 4.70 -10.58
C LEU A 282 -43.71 3.98 -11.88
N LYS A 283 -42.79 3.26 -12.53
CA LYS A 283 -43.10 2.49 -13.75
C LYS A 283 -44.13 1.39 -13.49
N GLU A 284 -43.96 0.63 -12.41
CA GLU A 284 -44.92 -0.42 -12.05
C GLU A 284 -46.25 0.15 -11.59
N HIS A 285 -46.24 1.27 -10.86
CA HIS A 285 -47.47 1.95 -10.46
C HIS A 285 -48.27 2.42 -11.67
N MET A 286 -47.62 2.97 -12.70
CA MET A 286 -48.30 3.34 -13.94
C MET A 286 -48.96 2.15 -14.64
N LYS A 287 -48.37 0.94 -14.54
CA LYS A 287 -48.91 -0.27 -15.16
C LYS A 287 -50.11 -0.84 -14.40
N ASN A 288 -50.03 -0.86 -13.08
CA ASN A 288 -51.00 -1.57 -12.24
C ASN A 288 -52.06 -0.64 -11.61
N LYS A 289 -51.83 0.68 -11.60
CA LYS A 289 -52.63 1.72 -10.92
C LYS A 289 -53.00 1.39 -9.46
N CYS A 290 -52.20 0.54 -8.82
CA CYS A 290 -52.45 0.04 -7.48
C CYS A 290 -51.15 0.00 -6.69
N ASN A 291 -51.11 0.75 -5.58
CA ASN A 291 -49.93 0.82 -4.73
C ASN A 291 -49.59 -0.52 -4.07
N ALA A 292 -50.59 -1.26 -3.58
CA ALA A 292 -50.38 -2.54 -2.89
C ALA A 292 -49.71 -3.59 -3.80
N THR A 293 -50.20 -3.71 -5.03
CA THR A 293 -49.64 -4.58 -6.07
C THR A 293 -48.21 -4.15 -6.45
N THR A 294 -47.98 -2.85 -6.59
CA THR A 294 -46.66 -2.27 -6.92
C THR A 294 -45.64 -2.48 -5.80
N CYS A 295 -46.05 -2.35 -4.54
CA CYS A 295 -45.20 -2.61 -3.37
C CYS A 295 -44.89 -4.10 -3.20
N SER A 296 -45.86 -4.98 -3.47
CA SER A 296 -45.66 -6.43 -3.44
C SER A 296 -44.66 -6.88 -4.51
N ASN A 297 -44.79 -6.37 -5.74
CA ASN A 297 -43.93 -6.72 -6.86
C ASN A 297 -42.48 -6.23 -6.70
N ASN A 298 -42.27 -5.05 -6.11
CA ASN A 298 -40.93 -4.54 -5.80
C ASN A 298 -40.37 -5.02 -4.44
N GLN A 299 -41.00 -5.99 -3.77
CA GLN A 299 -40.57 -6.53 -2.48
C GLN A 299 -40.46 -5.49 -1.35
N PHE A 300 -41.23 -4.39 -1.41
CA PHE A 300 -41.33 -3.39 -0.32
C PHE A 300 -42.24 -3.85 0.84
N LYS A 301 -42.58 -5.15 0.90
CA LYS A 301 -43.65 -5.74 1.71
C LYS A 301 -43.63 -5.39 3.21
N ARG A 302 -42.50 -5.04 3.82
CA ARG A 302 -42.42 -4.80 5.28
C ARG A 302 -42.78 -3.39 5.74
N ASP A 303 -42.92 -2.43 4.83
CA ASP A 303 -43.21 -1.03 5.24
C ASP A 303 -44.69 -0.65 5.06
N TYR A 304 -45.45 -1.38 4.23
CA TYR A 304 -46.89 -1.10 4.01
C TYR A 304 -47.77 -1.50 5.20
N GLU A 305 -47.46 -2.63 5.86
CA GLU A 305 -48.23 -3.10 7.02
C GLU A 305 -48.07 -2.17 8.24
N LYS A 306 -46.88 -1.57 8.43
CA LYS A 306 -46.65 -0.62 9.54
C LYS A 306 -47.38 0.71 9.36
N ILE A 307 -47.54 1.21 8.13
CA ILE A 307 -48.23 2.47 7.85
C ILE A 307 -49.74 2.33 8.08
N ASN A 308 -50.33 1.18 7.68
CA ASN A 308 -51.76 0.93 7.88
C ASN A 308 -52.12 0.68 9.35
N LEU A 309 -51.23 0.06 10.13
CA LEU A 309 -51.43 -0.11 11.59
C LEU A 309 -51.47 1.22 12.35
N THR A 310 -50.75 2.25 11.92
CA THR A 310 -50.78 3.59 12.54
C THR A 310 -51.99 4.44 12.13
N MET A 311 -52.63 4.17 10.99
CA MET A 311 -53.85 4.89 10.59
C MET A 311 -55.13 4.25 11.15
N SER A 312 -55.10 2.98 11.54
CA SER A 312 -56.24 2.30 12.18
C SER A 312 -56.34 2.53 13.69
N THR A 313 -55.35 3.16 14.33
CA THR A 313 -55.34 3.43 15.78
C THR A 313 -55.61 4.90 16.13
N SER A 314 -55.92 5.75 15.15
CA SER A 314 -56.24 7.17 15.36
C SER A 314 -57.72 7.51 15.23
N ASP A 315 -58.58 6.52 14.97
CA ASP A 315 -60.04 6.66 15.01
C ASP A 315 -60.61 5.61 16.00
N ASN A 316 -60.53 5.92 17.29
CA ASN A 316 -61.45 5.46 18.35
C ASN A 316 -61.25 6.29 19.61
#